data_AF-A0A1H0BGX2-F1
#
_entry.id   AF-A0A1H0BGX2-F1
#
_cell.length_a   1.000
_cell.length_b   1.000
_cell.length_c   1.000
_cell.angle_alpha   90.00
_cell.angle_beta   90.00
_cell.angle_gamma   90.00
#
_symmetry.space_group_name_H-M   'P 1'
#
loop_
_entity.id
_entity.type
_entity.pdbx_description
1 polymer ?
#
loop_
_entity_poly.entity_id
_entity_poly.type
_entity_poly.pdbx_seq_one_letter_code
_entity_poly.pdbx_strand_id
1 'polypeptide(L)'
;MSLLGKIAFLLTWLSLLMSWEARAEWILRVENNQFLPSYFFVVSKEQQKLYFFSNHSPLKQIFVLPCTTGQVRGDKQKEGDKKTPEGVYFIEKKLTHGLDFSLYGGVAFTLNYPNPVDILHNKSGHGIWIHGRGTPIKAFNTQGCVAVNLDHIPLIEENISFKKTPVIITKDFYWLKEKEATQLFGFILEKVQEWSWAWRKKSPDFFDFYDSNLVVEKKKDYAHFIAKKKALFKKYKWIDVFISKPKIIYGPDYIVCYFDQLFRSPALLSVGIKRLYWMQNKWDWKIVGVEWRKQKRTDVLKKYLKARTKDLKTWLDGWKTAWEKADIKAYSLFYADNAVQGKVKGLKNIINFKKNIWAKRKPKKIEIYNLQIKLSKVGFKINFVQRYEDMSGYFDLGKKEIIVEPYKDKWRILKEKWTRIDEK
;
A
#
# COMPACT_ATOMS: atom_id res chain seq x y z
N MET A 1 34.88 -21.65 60.99
CA MET A 1 35.19 -21.40 59.56
C MET A 1 33.85 -21.42 58.81
N SER A 2 33.36 -20.42 58.09
CA SER A 2 33.74 -19.03 57.84
C SER A 2 32.57 -18.40 57.06
N LEU A 3 32.15 -17.19 57.46
CA LEU A 3 31.92 -16.00 56.61
C LEU A 3 31.05 -16.18 55.33
N LEU A 4 29.89 -15.55 55.16
CA LEU A 4 29.65 -14.14 54.76
C LEU A 4 28.13 -14.08 54.44
N GLY A 5 27.34 -13.03 54.61
CA GLY A 5 27.55 -11.63 54.95
C GLY A 5 26.17 -10.96 54.91
N LYS A 6 25.99 -9.99 55.81
CA LYS A 6 24.82 -9.09 55.91
C LYS A 6 24.63 -8.31 54.60
N ILE A 7 23.41 -7.79 54.37
CA ILE A 7 23.13 -6.35 54.18
C ILE A 7 21.66 -6.16 53.77
N ALA A 8 20.92 -5.43 54.60
CA ALA A 8 19.67 -4.78 54.24
C ALA A 8 19.98 -3.44 53.55
N PHE A 9 19.27 -3.09 52.48
CA PHE A 9 19.22 -1.71 51.99
C PHE A 9 17.80 -1.25 51.73
N LEU A 10 17.50 -0.09 52.32
CA LEU A 10 16.32 0.72 52.12
C LEU A 10 16.07 0.99 50.62
N LEU A 11 14.84 0.74 50.17
CA LEU A 11 14.32 1.34 48.94
C LEU A 11 13.79 2.74 49.26
N THR A 12 14.67 3.72 49.20
CA THR A 12 14.28 5.14 49.18
C THR A 12 13.57 5.45 47.87
N TRP A 13 12.29 5.83 47.97
CA TRP A 13 11.56 6.50 46.90
C TRP A 13 12.25 7.82 46.56
N LEU A 14 13.00 7.85 45.46
CA LEU A 14 13.36 9.09 44.79
C LEU A 14 12.36 9.32 43.67
N SER A 15 11.42 10.23 43.91
CA SER A 15 10.58 10.86 42.90
C SER A 15 11.48 11.65 41.93
N LEU A 16 11.94 10.99 40.87
CA LEU A 16 12.50 11.65 39.70
C LEU A 16 11.33 12.23 38.90
N LEU A 17 11.14 13.53 39.07
CA LEU A 17 10.44 14.42 38.15
C LEU A 17 10.76 14.00 36.72
N MET A 18 9.75 13.51 35.98
CA MET A 18 9.85 13.30 34.54
C MET A 18 10.06 14.66 33.90
N SER A 19 11.32 15.03 33.68
CA SER A 19 11.69 16.09 32.78
C SER A 19 11.07 15.79 31.42
N TRP A 20 10.34 16.76 30.87
CA TRP A 20 9.91 16.80 29.49
C TRP A 20 11.16 16.67 28.60
N GLU A 21 11.55 15.45 28.25
CA GLU A 21 12.67 15.24 27.33
C GLU A 21 12.31 15.93 26.02
N ALA A 22 13.06 16.99 25.70
CA ALA A 22 13.12 17.50 24.35
C ALA A 22 13.51 16.32 23.47
N ARG A 23 12.57 15.78 22.68
CA ARG A 23 12.88 14.72 21.72
C ARG A 23 14.09 15.17 20.92
N ALA A 24 15.17 14.40 20.98
CA ALA A 24 16.39 14.69 20.26
C ALA A 24 16.07 14.93 18.77
N GLU A 25 16.66 15.98 18.19
CA GLU A 25 16.45 16.33 16.78
C GLU A 25 16.80 15.14 15.87
N TRP A 26 15.95 14.88 14.87
CA TRP A 26 16.03 13.65 14.08
C TRP A 26 17.08 13.76 12.97
N ILE A 27 17.94 12.74 12.86
CA ILE A 27 18.89 12.58 11.75
C ILE A 27 18.49 11.35 10.94
N LEU A 28 18.18 11.57 9.67
CA LEU A 28 17.82 10.50 8.73
C LEU A 28 19.07 9.68 8.36
N ARG A 29 18.93 8.36 8.36
CA ARG A 29 19.90 7.45 7.75
C ARG A 29 19.30 6.91 6.45
N VAL A 30 19.94 7.20 5.33
CA VAL A 30 19.53 6.74 4.00
C VAL A 30 20.48 5.64 3.56
N GLU A 31 19.94 4.44 3.39
CA GLU A 31 20.67 3.24 2.93
C GLU A 31 20.14 2.80 1.56
N ASN A 32 20.99 2.14 0.76
CA ASN A 32 20.56 1.62 -0.53
C ASN A 32 19.59 0.45 -0.38
N ASN A 33 18.30 0.69 -0.66
CA ASN A 33 17.25 -0.32 -0.54
C ASN A 33 16.23 -0.25 -1.69
N GLN A 34 15.94 -1.39 -2.33
CA GLN A 34 15.00 -1.49 -3.47
C GLN A 34 13.55 -1.05 -3.15
N PHE A 35 13.19 -0.99 -1.86
CA PHE A 35 11.87 -0.55 -1.40
C PHE A 35 11.79 0.95 -1.12
N LEU A 36 12.89 1.71 -1.20
CA LEU A 36 12.82 3.17 -1.19
C LEU A 36 12.00 3.69 -2.39
N PRO A 37 11.37 4.87 -2.28
CA PRO A 37 10.73 5.58 -3.38
C PRO A 37 11.63 5.65 -4.60
N SER A 38 11.07 5.49 -5.81
CA SER A 38 11.86 5.65 -7.05
C SER A 38 12.45 7.04 -7.19
N TYR A 39 11.77 8.06 -6.65
CA TYR A 39 12.23 9.43 -6.58
C TYR A 39 11.76 10.04 -5.26
N PHE A 40 12.63 10.80 -4.59
CA PHE A 40 12.29 11.51 -3.35
C PHE A 40 13.22 12.68 -3.09
N PHE A 41 12.72 13.65 -2.32
CA PHE A 41 13.52 14.76 -1.83
C PHE A 41 13.95 14.55 -0.38
N VAL A 42 15.13 15.02 -0.03
CA VAL A 42 15.60 15.14 1.35
C VAL A 42 15.96 16.60 1.60
N VAL A 43 15.44 17.19 2.67
CA VAL A 43 15.78 18.54 3.11
C VAL A 43 16.58 18.42 4.39
N SER A 44 17.86 18.80 4.33
CA SER A 44 18.70 18.97 5.51
C SER A 44 18.52 20.40 6.02
N LYS A 45 17.94 20.53 7.22
CA LYS A 45 17.76 21.82 7.88
C LYS A 45 19.10 22.38 8.38
N GLU A 46 20.05 21.56 8.78
CA GLU A 46 21.36 22.04 9.21
C GLU A 46 22.16 22.57 8.02
N GLN A 47 22.21 21.78 6.95
CA GLN A 47 23.00 22.15 5.76
C GLN A 47 22.30 23.18 4.87
N GLN A 48 21.02 23.49 5.13
CA GLN A 48 20.18 24.37 4.30
C GLN A 48 20.22 23.95 2.82
N LYS A 49 20.03 22.64 2.60
CA LYS A 49 20.10 22.02 1.27
C LYS A 49 18.91 21.10 1.02
N LEU A 50 18.44 21.13 -0.22
CA LEU A 50 17.44 20.23 -0.76
C LEU A 50 18.12 19.28 -1.75
N TYR A 51 18.04 17.99 -1.46
CA TYR A 51 18.62 16.92 -2.25
C TYR A 51 17.51 16.20 -2.99
N PHE A 52 17.79 15.75 -4.20
CA PHE A 52 16.92 14.86 -4.95
C PHE A 52 17.61 13.53 -5.24
N PHE A 53 16.92 12.45 -4.89
CA PHE A 53 17.42 11.09 -5.03
C PHE A 53 16.57 10.29 -6.03
N SER A 54 17.25 9.40 -6.75
CA SER A 54 16.66 8.39 -7.62
C SER A 54 17.04 6.99 -7.13
N ASN A 55 16.06 6.12 -6.97
CA ASN A 55 16.26 4.73 -6.57
C ASN A 55 15.81 3.77 -7.67
N HIS A 56 16.67 3.59 -8.66
CA HIS A 56 16.56 2.53 -9.67
C HIS A 56 17.61 1.44 -9.46
N SER A 57 18.14 1.32 -8.23
CA SER A 57 19.18 0.37 -7.81
C SER A 57 20.47 0.44 -8.67
N PRO A 58 21.53 1.12 -8.20
CA PRO A 58 21.69 1.68 -6.86
C PRO A 58 20.92 3.00 -6.66
N LEU A 59 20.74 3.38 -5.40
CA LEU A 59 20.35 4.74 -5.02
C LEU A 59 21.39 5.75 -5.52
N LYS A 60 20.94 6.85 -6.12
CA LYS A 60 21.77 7.93 -6.65
C LYS A 60 21.24 9.29 -6.20
N GLN A 61 22.13 10.17 -5.75
CA GLN A 61 21.86 11.60 -5.68
C GLN A 61 21.90 12.17 -7.09
N ILE A 62 20.83 12.83 -7.53
CA ILE A 62 20.72 13.42 -8.87
C ILE A 62 21.15 14.88 -8.85
N PHE A 63 20.65 15.67 -7.90
CA PHE A 63 21.07 17.05 -7.70
C PHE A 63 20.95 17.46 -6.23
N VAL A 64 21.63 18.56 -5.91
CA VAL A 64 21.54 19.26 -4.62
C VAL A 64 21.39 20.75 -4.91
N LEU A 65 20.47 21.38 -4.19
CA LEU A 65 20.17 22.80 -4.32
C LEU A 65 20.31 23.48 -2.96
N PRO A 66 20.84 24.70 -2.88
CA PRO A 66 20.71 25.50 -1.68
C PRO A 66 19.22 25.81 -1.44
N CYS A 67 18.81 25.74 -0.18
CA CYS A 67 17.46 26.10 0.25
C CYS A 67 17.52 26.95 1.53
N THR A 68 16.38 27.44 1.99
CA THR A 68 16.24 28.04 3.31
C THR A 68 15.02 27.50 4.02
N THR A 69 15.16 27.27 5.32
CA THR A 69 14.11 26.73 6.19
C THR A 69 13.66 27.74 7.25
N GLY A 70 12.86 27.31 8.21
CA GLY A 70 12.28 28.15 9.26
C GLY A 70 13.34 28.88 10.09
N GLN A 71 12.98 30.07 10.58
CA GLN A 71 13.84 30.91 11.42
C GLN A 71 14.26 30.23 12.73
N VAL A 72 13.48 29.28 13.22
CA VAL A 72 13.73 28.59 14.49
C VAL A 72 14.14 27.14 14.23
N ARG A 73 15.21 26.70 14.88
CA ARG A 73 15.74 25.33 14.84
C ARG A 73 14.82 24.32 15.55
N GLY A 74 15.06 23.04 15.30
CA GLY A 74 14.28 21.92 15.84
C GLY A 74 12.94 21.70 15.16
N ASP A 75 12.27 20.63 15.55
CA ASP A 75 11.01 20.17 14.94
C ASP A 75 9.82 21.08 15.28
N LYS A 76 8.95 21.31 14.29
CA LYS A 76 7.75 22.12 14.40
C LYS A 76 6.73 21.47 15.34
N GLN A 77 6.25 22.22 16.32
CA GLN A 77 5.26 21.76 17.30
C GLN A 77 3.95 22.54 17.23
N LYS A 78 4.00 23.85 16.96
CA LYS A 78 2.82 24.73 17.06
C LYS A 78 2.68 25.65 15.85
N GLU A 79 1.46 26.10 15.60
CA GLU A 79 1.23 27.19 14.65
C GLU A 79 2.03 28.44 15.06
N GLY A 80 2.62 29.14 14.09
CA GLY A 80 3.40 30.36 14.34
C GLY A 80 4.77 30.17 14.99
N ASP A 81 5.20 28.94 15.32
CA ASP A 81 6.51 28.70 15.96
C ASP A 81 7.75 28.93 15.06
N LYS A 82 7.51 29.26 13.78
CA LYS A 82 8.53 29.53 12.75
C LYS A 82 9.54 28.40 12.52
N LYS A 83 9.20 27.16 12.91
CA LYS A 83 10.01 25.97 12.68
C LYS A 83 9.57 25.27 11.40
N THR A 84 10.52 24.69 10.67
CA THR A 84 10.22 23.71 9.61
C THR A 84 10.07 22.32 10.25
N PRO A 85 8.98 21.58 9.95
CA PRO A 85 8.72 20.31 10.60
C PRO A 85 9.73 19.23 10.19
N GLU A 86 9.98 18.28 11.07
CA GLU A 86 10.75 17.07 10.79
C GLU A 86 9.81 15.89 10.55
N GLY A 87 10.13 15.04 9.58
CA GLY A 87 9.32 13.88 9.21
C GLY A 87 9.20 13.66 7.70
N VAL A 88 8.30 12.75 7.35
CA VAL A 88 7.99 12.37 5.97
C VAL A 88 6.70 13.04 5.51
N TYR A 89 6.82 13.83 4.45
CA TYR A 89 5.72 14.56 3.83
C TYR A 89 5.57 14.16 2.36
N PHE A 90 4.45 14.56 1.76
CA PHE A 90 4.19 14.37 0.34
C PHE A 90 3.70 15.66 -0.29
N ILE A 91 4.13 15.89 -1.53
CA ILE A 91 3.72 17.06 -2.31
C ILE A 91 2.30 16.83 -2.83
N GLU A 92 1.35 17.69 -2.48
CA GLU A 92 -0.09 17.46 -2.75
C GLU A 92 -0.61 18.23 -3.99
N LYS A 93 -0.24 19.50 -4.12
CA LYS A 93 -0.65 20.38 -5.24
C LYS A 93 0.36 21.52 -5.47
N LYS A 94 0.34 22.07 -6.69
CA LYS A 94 0.98 23.32 -7.08
C LYS A 94 0.04 24.50 -6.83
N LEU A 95 0.59 25.62 -6.41
CA LEU A 95 -0.05 26.92 -6.28
C LEU A 95 0.70 27.92 -7.18
N THR A 96 -0.06 28.75 -7.89
CA THR A 96 0.44 29.77 -8.83
C THR A 96 -0.24 31.13 -8.66
N HIS A 97 -1.12 31.26 -7.67
CA HIS A 97 -1.94 32.46 -7.43
C HIS A 97 -2.00 32.77 -5.94
N GLY A 98 -2.20 34.04 -5.59
CA GLY A 98 -2.27 34.49 -4.20
C GLY A 98 -0.94 34.36 -3.45
N LEU A 99 0.17 34.38 -4.18
CA LEU A 99 1.52 34.26 -3.65
C LEU A 99 2.23 35.60 -3.80
N ASP A 100 2.60 36.22 -2.67
CA ASP A 100 3.52 37.37 -2.70
C ASP A 100 4.82 36.96 -3.43
N PHE A 101 5.19 37.72 -4.46
CA PHE A 101 6.31 37.34 -5.32
C PHE A 101 7.64 37.39 -4.58
N SER A 102 7.85 38.39 -3.73
CA SER A 102 9.09 38.56 -2.98
C SER A 102 9.34 37.36 -2.04
N LEU A 103 8.28 36.92 -1.35
CA LEU A 103 8.32 35.83 -0.38
C LEU A 103 8.28 34.44 -1.02
N TYR A 104 7.49 34.25 -2.08
CA TYR A 104 7.15 32.92 -2.61
C TYR A 104 7.54 32.69 -4.08
N GLY A 105 8.10 33.68 -4.76
CA GLY A 105 8.60 33.54 -6.14
C GLY A 105 7.51 33.14 -7.16
N GLY A 106 6.23 33.35 -6.84
CA GLY A 106 5.10 33.05 -7.72
C GLY A 106 4.70 31.57 -7.86
N VAL A 107 5.45 30.62 -7.29
CA VAL A 107 5.13 29.18 -7.35
C VAL A 107 5.40 28.50 -6.00
N ALA A 108 4.43 27.72 -5.53
CA ALA A 108 4.58 26.90 -4.33
C ALA A 108 4.01 25.48 -4.50
N PHE A 109 4.69 24.49 -3.92
CA PHE A 109 4.30 23.09 -3.84
C PHE A 109 3.93 22.76 -2.41
N THR A 110 2.65 22.46 -2.19
CA THR A 110 2.14 22.21 -0.82
C THR A 110 2.56 20.85 -0.29
N LEU A 111 2.99 20.80 0.98
CA LEU A 111 3.21 19.55 1.70
C LEU A 111 1.96 19.19 2.52
N ASN A 112 1.77 17.90 2.80
CA ASN A 112 0.67 17.41 3.62
C ASN A 112 0.86 17.62 5.14
N TYR A 113 1.65 18.60 5.57
CA TYR A 113 1.76 18.94 7.00
C TYR A 113 0.43 19.53 7.53
N PRO A 114 -0.01 19.18 8.74
CA PRO A 114 0.50 18.08 9.57
C PRO A 114 0.08 16.73 8.97
N ASN A 115 1.03 15.79 8.91
CA ASN A 115 0.75 14.40 8.53
C ASN A 115 0.04 13.66 9.69
N PRO A 116 -0.43 12.41 9.52
CA PRO A 116 -1.12 11.67 10.58
C PRO A 116 -0.33 11.53 11.90
N VAL A 117 0.99 11.36 11.84
CA VAL A 117 1.82 11.23 13.05
C VAL A 117 2.05 12.59 13.71
N ASP A 118 2.14 13.67 12.94
CA ASP A 118 2.14 15.02 13.50
C ASP A 118 0.86 15.31 14.29
N ILE A 119 -0.30 14.91 13.73
CA ILE A 119 -1.60 15.05 14.41
C ILE A 119 -1.65 14.17 15.67
N LEU A 120 -1.14 12.93 15.60
CA LEU A 120 -1.04 12.03 16.75
C LEU A 120 -0.20 12.64 17.88
N HIS A 121 0.89 13.32 17.53
CA HIS A 121 1.74 14.06 18.46
C HIS A 121 1.20 15.44 18.84
N ASN A 122 -0.06 15.75 18.51
CA ASN A 122 -0.72 17.03 18.80
C ASN A 122 -0.01 18.26 18.23
N LYS A 123 0.75 18.08 17.14
CA LYS A 123 1.33 19.22 16.42
C LYS A 123 0.25 19.99 15.68
N SER A 124 0.39 21.31 15.64
CA SER A 124 -0.57 22.23 15.00
C SER A 124 0.08 23.12 13.94
N GLY A 125 -0.75 23.88 13.22
CA GLY A 125 -0.35 24.71 12.11
C GLY A 125 -0.62 24.08 10.75
N HIS A 126 -0.25 24.79 9.70
CA HIS A 126 -0.54 24.45 8.31
C HIS A 126 0.43 25.21 7.38
N GLY A 127 0.23 25.13 6.07
CA GLY A 127 0.91 26.03 5.12
C GLY A 127 2.40 25.75 4.89
N ILE A 128 2.89 24.56 5.20
CA ILE A 128 4.30 24.20 4.91
C ILE A 128 4.44 23.83 3.44
N TRP A 129 5.20 24.63 2.70
CA TRP A 129 5.39 24.48 1.25
C TRP A 129 6.87 24.40 0.86
N ILE A 130 7.14 23.83 -0.32
CA ILE A 130 8.38 24.09 -1.07
C ILE A 130 8.07 25.19 -2.09
N HIS A 131 8.78 26.30 -2.09
CA HIS A 131 8.48 27.41 -3.01
C HIS A 131 9.72 28.13 -3.52
N GLY A 132 9.56 28.94 -4.56
CA GLY A 132 10.61 29.82 -5.05
C GLY A 132 10.77 31.04 -4.16
N ARG A 133 11.77 31.88 -4.40
CA ARG A 133 11.90 33.16 -3.72
C ARG A 133 12.25 34.25 -4.73
N GLY A 134 11.55 35.37 -4.69
CA GLY A 134 11.82 36.51 -5.57
C GLY A 134 13.07 37.30 -5.16
N THR A 135 13.66 36.98 -4.01
CA THR A 135 14.88 37.58 -3.46
C THR A 135 15.91 36.49 -3.13
N PRO A 136 17.22 36.81 -3.09
CA PRO A 136 18.25 35.85 -2.71
C PRO A 136 17.95 35.17 -1.36
N ILE A 137 18.05 33.85 -1.32
CA ILE A 137 17.82 33.08 -0.08
C ILE A 137 18.94 33.33 0.93
N LYS A 138 18.55 33.48 2.20
CA LYS A 138 19.44 33.45 3.37
C LYS A 138 19.03 32.28 4.26
N ALA A 139 19.98 31.60 4.90
CA ALA A 139 19.71 30.49 5.80
C ALA A 139 18.70 30.88 6.91
N PHE A 140 17.83 29.94 7.30
CA PHE A 140 16.85 30.08 8.39
C PHE A 140 16.01 31.35 8.29
N ASN A 141 15.35 31.58 7.15
CA ASN A 141 14.69 32.86 6.89
C ASN A 141 13.18 32.75 6.65
N THR A 142 12.62 31.55 6.58
CA THR A 142 11.17 31.36 6.37
C THR A 142 10.40 31.28 7.69
N GLN A 143 9.07 31.27 7.63
CA GLN A 143 8.21 30.96 8.78
C GLN A 143 7.95 29.45 8.95
N GLY A 144 8.68 28.60 8.23
CA GLY A 144 8.55 27.14 8.29
C GLY A 144 8.56 26.45 6.92
N CYS A 145 8.34 27.19 5.83
CA CYS A 145 8.49 26.67 4.47
C CYS A 145 9.94 26.32 4.11
N VAL A 146 10.10 25.55 3.03
CA VAL A 146 11.39 25.31 2.38
C VAL A 146 11.43 26.18 1.12
N ALA A 147 12.25 27.23 1.11
CA ALA A 147 12.37 28.10 -0.06
C ALA A 147 13.65 27.82 -0.82
N VAL A 148 13.60 27.89 -2.15
CA VAL A 148 14.76 27.80 -3.06
C VAL A 148 14.84 29.04 -3.94
N ASN A 149 15.97 29.25 -4.61
CA ASN A 149 16.06 30.28 -5.65
C ASN A 149 15.06 29.99 -6.79
N LEU A 150 14.56 31.05 -7.41
CA LEU A 150 13.48 30.98 -8.40
C LEU A 150 13.87 30.16 -9.65
N ASP A 151 15.12 30.26 -10.09
CA ASP A 151 15.71 29.54 -11.22
C ASP A 151 15.73 28.01 -11.02
N HIS A 152 15.68 27.52 -9.77
CA HIS A 152 15.63 26.09 -9.47
C HIS A 152 14.22 25.48 -9.50
N ILE A 153 13.16 26.30 -9.55
CA ILE A 153 11.78 25.81 -9.48
C ILE A 153 11.40 24.87 -10.64
N PRO A 154 11.77 25.17 -11.91
CA PRO A 154 11.48 24.26 -13.02
C PRO A 154 12.07 22.86 -12.82
N LEU A 155 13.31 22.77 -12.33
CA LEU A 155 14.01 21.51 -12.03
C LEU A 155 13.32 20.71 -10.92
N ILE A 156 12.78 21.38 -9.90
CA ILE A 156 11.97 20.71 -8.88
C ILE A 156 10.66 20.22 -9.49
N GLU A 157 9.98 21.06 -10.27
CA GLU A 157 8.66 20.77 -10.84
C GLU A 157 8.65 19.54 -11.73
N GLU A 158 9.61 19.42 -12.66
CA GLU A 158 9.71 18.28 -13.59
C GLU A 158 9.87 16.93 -12.86
N ASN A 159 10.37 16.97 -11.61
CA ASN A 159 10.67 15.80 -10.80
C ASN A 159 9.57 15.48 -9.77
N ILE A 160 8.42 16.17 -9.82
CA ILE A 160 7.27 15.95 -8.92
C ILE A 160 6.21 15.07 -9.57
N SER A 161 5.87 13.98 -8.89
CA SER A 161 4.60 13.28 -9.06
C SER A 161 3.68 13.61 -7.89
N PHE A 162 2.72 14.51 -8.11
CA PHE A 162 1.78 14.94 -7.07
C PHE A 162 1.10 13.76 -6.39
N LYS A 163 1.02 13.84 -5.05
CA LYS A 163 0.53 12.82 -4.12
C LYS A 163 1.42 11.58 -4.00
N LYS A 164 2.51 11.45 -4.75
CA LYS A 164 3.42 10.28 -4.71
C LYS A 164 4.84 10.63 -4.30
N THR A 165 5.38 11.75 -4.77
CA THR A 165 6.76 12.14 -4.45
C THR A 165 6.84 12.54 -2.97
N PRO A 166 7.64 11.83 -2.17
CA PRO A 166 7.84 12.16 -0.78
C PRO A 166 8.95 13.21 -0.63
N VAL A 167 8.85 13.98 0.45
CA VAL A 167 9.82 14.96 0.92
C VAL A 167 10.13 14.58 2.35
N ILE A 168 11.34 14.12 2.60
CA ILE A 168 11.83 13.87 3.96
C ILE A 168 12.50 15.15 4.45
N ILE A 169 12.00 15.71 5.54
CA ILE A 169 12.63 16.87 6.18
C ILE A 169 13.23 16.40 7.50
N THR A 170 14.51 16.70 7.69
CA THR A 170 15.31 16.17 8.80
C THR A 170 16.25 17.27 9.31
N LYS A 171 16.76 17.13 10.54
CA LYS A 171 17.83 18.04 11.01
C LYS A 171 19.01 17.95 10.06
N ASP A 172 19.51 16.72 9.88
CA ASP A 172 20.50 16.39 8.86
C ASP A 172 20.34 14.93 8.41
N PHE A 173 21.18 14.43 7.52
CA PHE A 173 21.17 13.01 7.15
C PHE A 173 22.54 12.45 6.78
N TYR A 174 22.66 11.13 6.93
CA TYR A 174 23.79 10.35 6.42
C TYR A 174 23.31 9.49 5.26
N TRP A 175 24.10 9.47 4.18
CA TRP A 175 23.87 8.57 3.05
C TRP A 175 24.93 7.46 3.04
N LEU A 176 24.51 6.27 3.45
CA LEU A 176 25.32 5.06 3.45
C LEU A 176 25.24 4.42 2.07
N LYS A 177 26.36 4.39 1.35
CA LYS A 177 26.43 3.84 -0.02
C LYS A 177 26.38 2.31 -0.03
N GLU A 178 26.76 1.67 1.06
CA GLU A 178 26.73 0.23 1.19
C GLU A 178 25.30 -0.30 1.35
N LYS A 179 25.10 -1.52 0.85
CA LYS A 179 23.80 -2.18 0.84
C LYS A 179 23.62 -2.90 2.16
N GLU A 180 22.86 -2.31 3.07
CA GLU A 180 22.31 -3.05 4.19
C GLU A 180 20.83 -3.36 3.90
N ALA A 181 20.51 -4.65 3.82
CA ALA A 181 19.12 -5.06 3.73
C ALA A 181 18.53 -4.91 5.13
N THR A 182 17.90 -3.77 5.44
CA THR A 182 17.31 -3.59 6.77
C THR A 182 16.23 -4.65 6.99
N GLN A 183 16.42 -5.53 7.97
CA GLN A 183 15.46 -6.57 8.36
C GLN A 183 14.06 -5.98 8.61
N LEU A 184 14.03 -4.74 9.11
CA LEU A 184 12.81 -3.98 9.35
C LEU A 184 11.96 -3.72 8.09
N PHE A 185 12.56 -3.42 6.93
CA PHE A 185 11.80 -3.22 5.70
C PHE A 185 11.13 -4.52 5.22
N GLY A 186 11.81 -5.65 5.37
CA GLY A 186 11.24 -6.97 5.08
C GLY A 186 10.05 -7.27 5.98
N PHE A 187 10.22 -7.06 7.29
CA PHE A 187 9.18 -7.24 8.29
C PHE A 187 7.94 -6.35 8.04
N ILE A 188 8.13 -5.05 7.77
CA ILE A 188 7.02 -4.13 7.47
C ILE A 188 6.32 -4.53 6.16
N LEU A 189 7.06 -5.00 5.16
CA LEU A 189 6.47 -5.48 3.92
C LEU A 189 5.58 -6.70 4.15
N GLU A 190 6.03 -7.65 4.97
CA GLU A 190 5.24 -8.82 5.38
C GLU A 190 3.95 -8.39 6.09
N LYS A 191 4.04 -7.52 7.10
CA LYS A 191 2.87 -6.95 7.79
C LYS A 191 1.88 -6.27 6.82
N VAL A 192 2.36 -5.55 5.81
CA VAL A 192 1.51 -4.93 4.77
C VAL A 192 0.81 -6.01 3.91
N GLN A 193 1.48 -7.12 3.60
CA GLN A 193 0.85 -8.24 2.87
C GLN A 193 -0.21 -8.92 3.73
N GLU A 194 0.08 -9.21 4.99
CA GLU A 194 -0.87 -9.79 5.94
C GLU A 194 -2.09 -8.89 6.12
N TRP A 195 -1.88 -7.58 6.31
CA TRP A 195 -2.94 -6.58 6.38
C TRP A 195 -3.84 -6.61 5.14
N SER A 196 -3.26 -6.62 3.94
CA SER A 196 -3.99 -6.69 2.67
C SER A 196 -4.77 -8.01 2.57
N TRP A 197 -4.20 -9.11 3.04
CA TRP A 197 -4.82 -10.43 3.02
C TRP A 197 -5.99 -10.54 4.01
N ALA A 198 -5.80 -10.08 5.24
CA ALA A 198 -6.86 -10.00 6.24
C ALA A 198 -8.04 -9.16 5.72
N TRP A 199 -7.76 -8.05 5.02
CA TRP A 199 -8.80 -7.24 4.38
C TRP A 199 -9.55 -8.02 3.29
N ARG A 200 -8.85 -8.70 2.38
CA ARG A 200 -9.48 -9.51 1.31
C ARG A 200 -10.37 -10.61 1.88
N LYS A 201 -9.90 -11.28 2.93
CA LYS A 201 -10.62 -12.33 3.65
C LYS A 201 -11.78 -11.82 4.50
N LYS A 202 -11.86 -10.50 4.71
CA LYS A 202 -12.77 -9.89 5.68
C LYS A 202 -12.53 -10.45 7.10
N SER A 203 -11.28 -10.76 7.42
CA SER A 203 -10.87 -11.33 8.72
C SER A 203 -10.98 -10.29 9.83
N PRO A 204 -11.41 -10.66 11.06
CA PRO A 204 -11.29 -9.80 12.23
C PRO A 204 -9.86 -9.28 12.47
N ASP A 205 -8.84 -10.10 12.20
CA ASP A 205 -7.42 -9.75 12.36
C ASP A 205 -7.01 -8.48 11.60
N PHE A 206 -7.78 -8.08 10.58
CA PHE A 206 -7.59 -6.82 9.88
C PHE A 206 -7.58 -5.61 10.84
N PHE A 207 -8.37 -5.68 11.92
CA PHE A 207 -8.49 -4.60 12.89
C PHE A 207 -7.30 -4.53 13.84
N ASP A 208 -6.60 -5.65 14.07
CA ASP A 208 -5.47 -5.74 14.99
C ASP A 208 -4.21 -5.04 14.46
N PHE A 209 -4.16 -4.76 13.16
CA PHE A 209 -3.10 -3.94 12.57
C PHE A 209 -3.18 -2.48 12.98
N TYR A 210 -4.30 -2.00 13.51
CA TYR A 210 -4.53 -0.59 13.80
C TYR A 210 -4.37 -0.27 15.28
N ASP A 211 -3.69 0.83 15.57
CA ASP A 211 -3.61 1.37 16.93
C ASP A 211 -4.94 2.03 17.32
N SER A 212 -5.29 2.00 18.61
CA SER A 212 -6.51 2.65 19.12
C SER A 212 -6.53 4.16 18.93
N ASN A 213 -5.36 4.80 18.84
CA ASN A 213 -5.21 6.24 18.58
C ASN A 213 -5.11 6.58 17.09
N LEU A 214 -5.54 5.67 16.20
CA LEU A 214 -5.48 5.85 14.74
C LEU A 214 -5.97 7.23 14.27
N VAL A 215 -5.13 7.89 13.49
CA VAL A 215 -5.48 9.12 12.77
C VAL A 215 -5.83 8.79 11.32
N VAL A 216 -7.05 9.16 10.89
CA VAL A 216 -7.51 9.00 9.51
C VAL A 216 -7.74 10.36 8.86
N GLU A 217 -6.78 10.82 8.05
CA GLU A 217 -6.90 11.99 7.15
C GLU A 217 -7.61 13.22 7.78
N LYS A 218 -6.94 13.90 8.73
CA LYS A 218 -7.42 15.10 9.46
C LYS A 218 -8.79 14.93 10.17
N LYS A 219 -9.32 13.70 10.25
CA LYS A 219 -10.52 13.36 11.01
C LYS A 219 -10.12 12.51 12.21
N LYS A 220 -10.79 12.75 13.34
CA LYS A 220 -10.71 11.88 14.51
C LYS A 220 -11.81 10.83 14.45
N ASP A 221 -11.40 9.59 14.70
CA ASP A 221 -12.06 8.58 15.54
C ASP A 221 -11.89 7.18 14.94
N TYR A 222 -10.98 6.41 15.55
CA TYR A 222 -10.76 4.99 15.31
C TYR A 222 -12.09 4.22 15.29
N ALA A 223 -13.01 4.51 16.21
CA ALA A 223 -14.29 3.82 16.29
C ALA A 223 -15.10 3.98 15.00
N HIS A 224 -15.16 5.19 14.45
CA HIS A 224 -15.84 5.45 13.19
C HIS A 224 -15.17 4.71 12.01
N PHE A 225 -13.83 4.68 11.97
CA PHE A 225 -13.10 3.91 10.96
C PHE A 225 -13.42 2.41 11.02
N ILE A 226 -13.36 1.83 12.22
CA ILE A 226 -13.65 0.41 12.45
C ILE A 226 -15.11 0.09 12.11
N ALA A 227 -16.07 0.87 12.60
CA ALA A 227 -17.49 0.69 12.33
C ALA A 227 -17.78 0.71 10.82
N LYS A 228 -17.22 1.68 10.09
CA LYS A 228 -17.33 1.77 8.64
C LYS A 228 -16.76 0.53 7.94
N LYS A 229 -15.61 0.03 8.38
CA LYS A 229 -14.98 -1.17 7.81
C LYS A 229 -15.78 -2.44 8.09
N LYS A 230 -16.27 -2.63 9.32
CA LYS A 230 -17.19 -3.71 9.70
C LYS A 230 -18.46 -3.69 8.85
N ALA A 231 -19.05 -2.51 8.63
CA ALA A 231 -20.22 -2.36 7.76
C ALA A 231 -19.93 -2.77 6.31
N LEU A 232 -18.76 -2.43 5.76
CA LEU A 232 -18.34 -2.87 4.41
C LEU A 232 -18.12 -4.40 4.36
N PHE A 233 -17.56 -5.00 5.42
CA PHE A 233 -17.41 -6.46 5.51
C PHE A 233 -18.78 -7.14 5.55
N LYS A 234 -19.76 -6.60 6.26
CA LYS A 234 -21.13 -7.15 6.25
C LYS A 234 -21.81 -6.96 4.89
N LYS A 235 -21.67 -5.77 4.28
CA LYS A 235 -22.38 -5.38 3.05
C LYS A 235 -21.95 -6.18 1.82
N TYR A 236 -20.65 -6.39 1.62
CA TYR A 236 -20.16 -6.98 0.37
C TYR A 236 -19.92 -8.48 0.49
N LYS A 237 -20.47 -9.24 -0.46
CA LYS A 237 -20.28 -10.69 -0.58
C LYS A 237 -18.79 -11.07 -0.58
N TRP A 238 -18.00 -10.33 -1.35
CA TRP A 238 -16.55 -10.48 -1.42
C TRP A 238 -15.87 -9.12 -1.49
N ILE A 239 -14.60 -9.10 -1.08
CA ILE A 239 -13.69 -7.97 -1.20
C ILE A 239 -12.41 -8.47 -1.86
N ASP A 240 -11.95 -7.77 -2.88
CA ASP A 240 -10.63 -7.97 -3.45
C ASP A 240 -9.81 -6.69 -3.31
N VAL A 241 -8.61 -6.83 -2.79
CA VAL A 241 -7.66 -5.73 -2.56
C VAL A 241 -6.39 -6.09 -3.29
N PHE A 242 -5.96 -5.18 -4.15
CA PHE A 242 -4.68 -5.23 -4.81
C PHE A 242 -3.85 -4.04 -4.37
N ILE A 243 -2.60 -4.30 -4.05
CA ILE A 243 -1.60 -3.29 -3.74
C ILE A 243 -0.43 -3.46 -4.71
N SER A 244 0.10 -2.36 -5.24
CA SER A 244 1.39 -2.41 -5.93
C SER A 244 2.51 -2.73 -4.95
N LYS A 245 3.72 -3.03 -5.46
CA LYS A 245 4.93 -3.15 -4.63
C LYS A 245 5.04 -1.90 -3.72
N PRO A 246 5.00 -2.06 -2.38
CA PRO A 246 5.09 -0.94 -1.46
C PRO A 246 6.42 -0.22 -1.55
N LYS A 247 6.36 1.08 -1.27
CA LYS A 247 7.52 1.94 -1.04
C LYS A 247 7.57 2.31 0.43
N ILE A 248 8.76 2.30 1.02
CA ILE A 248 8.98 2.45 2.46
C ILE A 248 9.96 3.61 2.72
N ILE A 249 9.68 4.42 3.72
CA ILE A 249 10.49 5.58 4.12
C ILE A 249 10.53 5.65 5.66
N TYR A 250 11.72 5.87 6.22
CA TYR A 250 11.89 6.16 7.64
C TYR A 250 11.40 7.58 7.97
N GLY A 251 10.58 7.69 9.01
CA GLY A 251 10.36 8.90 9.78
C GLY A 251 11.15 8.86 11.11
N PRO A 252 10.98 9.88 11.97
CA PRO A 252 11.62 9.96 13.27
C PRO A 252 11.39 8.75 14.18
N ASP A 253 10.13 8.45 14.47
CA ASP A 253 9.67 7.36 15.36
C ASP A 253 8.62 6.46 14.67
N TYR A 254 8.52 6.57 13.35
CA TYR A 254 7.57 5.82 12.54
C TYR A 254 8.16 5.47 11.18
N ILE A 255 7.48 4.57 10.47
CA ILE A 255 7.74 4.23 9.07
C ILE A 255 6.51 4.55 8.25
N VAL A 256 6.71 5.18 7.08
CA VAL A 256 5.63 5.31 6.09
C VAL A 256 5.80 4.25 5.03
N CYS A 257 4.75 3.46 4.82
CA CYS A 257 4.62 2.68 3.60
C CYS A 257 3.54 3.30 2.71
N TYR A 258 3.77 3.32 1.40
CA TYR A 258 2.76 3.77 0.44
C TYR A 258 2.77 2.95 -0.85
N PHE A 259 1.60 2.83 -1.46
CA PHE A 259 1.38 2.02 -2.65
C PHE A 259 0.13 2.45 -3.40
N ASP A 260 0.09 2.14 -4.70
CA ASP A 260 -1.15 2.14 -5.46
C ASP A 260 -2.04 1.02 -4.92
N GLN A 261 -3.30 1.34 -4.60
CA GLN A 261 -4.27 0.37 -4.13
C GLN A 261 -5.49 0.37 -5.08
N LEU A 262 -5.97 -0.83 -5.38
CA LEU A 262 -7.28 -1.06 -5.98
C LEU A 262 -8.11 -1.91 -5.03
N PHE A 263 -9.26 -1.38 -4.62
CA PHE A 263 -10.30 -2.10 -3.89
C PHE A 263 -11.44 -2.41 -4.84
N ARG A 264 -11.91 -3.65 -4.83
CA ARG A 264 -13.06 -4.09 -5.62
C ARG A 264 -14.01 -4.95 -4.80
N SER A 265 -15.29 -4.79 -5.07
CA SER A 265 -16.41 -5.60 -4.60
C SER A 265 -17.45 -5.71 -5.74
N PRO A 266 -18.56 -6.45 -5.58
CA PRO A 266 -19.61 -6.50 -6.60
C PRO A 266 -20.17 -5.12 -7.00
N ALA A 267 -20.16 -4.16 -6.08
CA ALA A 267 -20.82 -2.86 -6.27
C ALA A 267 -19.86 -1.65 -6.21
N LEU A 268 -18.58 -1.85 -5.89
CA LEU A 268 -17.64 -0.76 -5.67
C LEU A 268 -16.27 -1.07 -6.28
N LEU A 269 -15.73 -0.10 -7.03
CA LEU A 269 -14.34 -0.04 -7.48
C LEU A 269 -13.73 1.28 -6.99
N SER A 270 -12.69 1.18 -6.18
CA SER A 270 -11.93 2.33 -5.69
C SER A 270 -10.45 2.16 -6.02
N VAL A 271 -9.84 3.23 -6.56
CA VAL A 271 -8.43 3.26 -6.94
C VAL A 271 -7.79 4.52 -6.37
N GLY A 272 -6.65 4.37 -5.74
CA GLY A 272 -5.99 5.47 -5.03
C GLY A 272 -4.57 5.11 -4.61
N ILE A 273 -3.91 6.07 -4.00
CA ILE A 273 -2.65 5.90 -3.28
C ILE A 273 -3.03 5.75 -1.83
N LYS A 274 -2.59 4.66 -1.22
CA LYS A 274 -2.72 4.43 0.22
C LYS A 274 -1.38 4.74 0.87
N ARG A 275 -1.41 5.45 2.00
CA ARG A 275 -0.26 5.61 2.89
C ARG A 275 -0.63 5.08 4.26
N LEU A 276 0.20 4.21 4.82
CA LEU A 276 0.07 3.69 6.17
C LEU A 276 1.30 4.11 6.97
N TYR A 277 1.07 4.71 8.12
CA TYR A 277 2.07 5.16 9.06
C TYR A 277 2.14 4.12 10.17
N TRP A 278 3.26 3.41 10.24
CA TRP A 278 3.53 2.34 11.19
C TRP A 278 4.41 2.87 12.31
N MET A 279 4.04 2.56 13.55
CA MET A 279 4.81 2.92 14.73
C MET A 279 4.93 1.68 15.61
N GLN A 280 6.12 1.48 16.18
CA GLN A 280 6.35 0.38 17.11
C GLN A 280 5.79 0.76 18.49
N ASN A 281 4.95 -0.10 19.04
CA ASN A 281 4.61 -0.06 20.46
C ASN A 281 5.45 -1.11 21.22
N LYS A 282 5.18 -1.32 22.51
CA LYS A 282 5.95 -2.27 23.35
C LYS A 282 6.03 -3.70 22.79
N TRP A 283 5.09 -4.13 21.95
CA TRP A 283 4.91 -5.53 21.58
C TRP A 283 4.85 -5.78 20.06
N ASP A 284 4.49 -4.78 19.26
CA ASP A 284 4.25 -4.95 17.82
C ASP A 284 4.32 -3.60 17.07
N TRP A 285 4.34 -3.68 15.74
CA TRP A 285 4.16 -2.53 14.86
C TRP A 285 2.68 -2.35 14.51
N LYS A 286 2.14 -1.17 14.81
CA LYS A 286 0.74 -0.81 14.54
C LYS A 286 0.63 0.35 13.57
N ILE A 287 -0.43 0.34 12.77
CA ILE A 287 -0.83 1.45 11.92
C ILE A 287 -1.46 2.52 12.80
N VAL A 288 -0.75 3.62 13.00
CA VAL A 288 -1.21 4.79 13.75
C VAL A 288 -1.79 5.89 12.86
N GLY A 289 -1.54 5.81 11.55
CA GLY A 289 -1.98 6.82 10.60
C GLY A 289 -2.33 6.26 9.24
N VAL A 290 -3.38 6.80 8.63
CA VAL A 290 -3.86 6.41 7.31
C VAL A 290 -4.20 7.62 6.46
N GLU A 291 -3.67 7.65 5.23
CA GLU A 291 -4.11 8.59 4.20
C GLU A 291 -4.58 7.86 2.93
N TRP A 292 -5.47 8.52 2.20
CA TRP A 292 -5.99 8.04 0.92
C TRP A 292 -6.06 9.18 -0.10
N ARG A 293 -5.41 9.01 -1.25
CA ARG A 293 -5.53 9.97 -2.36
C ARG A 293 -6.09 9.27 -3.59
N LYS A 294 -7.23 9.74 -4.09
CA LYS A 294 -7.82 9.23 -5.35
C LYS A 294 -6.84 9.48 -6.51
N GLN A 295 -6.68 8.49 -7.40
CA GLN A 295 -5.84 8.60 -8.59
C GLN A 295 -6.55 8.06 -9.85
N LYS A 296 -5.96 8.30 -11.02
CA LYS A 296 -6.46 7.78 -12.30
C LYS A 296 -6.50 6.24 -12.27
N ARG A 297 -7.58 5.67 -12.78
CA ARG A 297 -7.86 4.23 -12.68
C ARG A 297 -7.01 3.37 -13.61
N THR A 298 -6.64 3.90 -14.77
CA THR A 298 -6.14 3.12 -15.92
C THR A 298 -4.92 2.26 -15.59
N ASP A 299 -3.89 2.83 -15.00
CA ASP A 299 -2.61 2.13 -14.81
C ASP A 299 -2.67 1.09 -13.70
N VAL A 300 -3.35 1.43 -12.60
CA VAL A 300 -3.55 0.50 -11.48
C VAL A 300 -4.46 -0.65 -11.90
N LEU A 301 -5.48 -0.38 -12.73
CA LEU A 301 -6.38 -1.43 -13.24
C LEU A 301 -5.64 -2.40 -14.16
N LYS A 302 -4.72 -1.92 -15.00
CA LYS A 302 -3.85 -2.78 -15.83
C LYS A 302 -2.96 -3.67 -14.95
N LYS A 303 -2.31 -3.12 -13.92
CA LYS A 303 -1.49 -3.88 -12.96
C LYS A 303 -2.33 -4.93 -12.21
N TYR A 304 -3.52 -4.55 -11.76
CA TYR A 304 -4.49 -5.44 -11.11
C TYR A 304 -4.88 -6.60 -12.01
N LEU A 305 -5.29 -6.31 -13.25
CA LEU A 305 -5.67 -7.33 -14.23
C LEU A 305 -4.52 -8.29 -14.52
N LYS A 306 -3.29 -7.77 -14.67
CA LYS A 306 -2.09 -8.59 -14.87
C LYS A 306 -1.87 -9.54 -13.68
N ALA A 307 -1.94 -9.02 -12.45
CA ALA A 307 -1.76 -9.82 -11.24
C ALA A 307 -2.84 -10.91 -11.11
N ARG A 308 -4.12 -10.53 -11.24
CA ARG A 308 -5.24 -11.48 -11.14
C ARG A 308 -5.31 -12.48 -12.28
N THR A 309 -4.83 -12.11 -13.47
CA THR A 309 -4.66 -13.07 -14.58
C THR A 309 -3.66 -14.16 -14.23
N LYS A 310 -2.55 -13.82 -13.56
CA LYS A 310 -1.58 -14.81 -13.06
C LYS A 310 -2.25 -15.73 -12.02
N ASP A 311 -2.92 -15.16 -11.03
CA ASP A 311 -3.61 -15.93 -9.97
C ASP A 311 -4.67 -16.87 -10.56
N LEU A 312 -5.47 -16.38 -11.52
CA LEU A 312 -6.54 -17.15 -12.16
C LEU A 312 -6.02 -18.24 -13.10
N LYS A 313 -4.86 -18.05 -13.73
CA LYS A 313 -4.20 -19.12 -14.52
C LYS A 313 -3.80 -20.28 -13.61
N THR A 314 -3.09 -20.01 -12.52
CA THR A 314 -2.73 -21.05 -11.54
C THR A 314 -3.97 -21.74 -10.94
N TRP A 315 -5.03 -20.98 -10.65
CA TRP A 315 -6.29 -21.56 -10.20
C TRP A 315 -6.97 -22.42 -11.26
N LEU A 316 -6.96 -22.00 -12.53
CA LEU A 316 -7.55 -22.74 -13.65
C LEU A 316 -6.79 -24.05 -13.92
N ASP A 317 -5.46 -24.05 -13.77
CA ASP A 317 -4.65 -25.26 -13.85
C ASP A 317 -5.04 -26.26 -12.76
N GLY A 318 -5.26 -25.80 -11.53
CA GLY A 318 -5.77 -26.64 -10.45
C GLY A 318 -7.15 -27.24 -10.75
N TRP A 319 -8.07 -26.45 -11.32
CA TRP A 319 -9.39 -26.93 -11.75
C TRP A 319 -9.28 -27.99 -12.84
N LYS A 320 -8.40 -27.74 -13.84
CA LYS A 320 -8.10 -28.67 -14.92
C LYS A 320 -7.58 -29.99 -14.36
N THR A 321 -6.57 -29.94 -13.48
CA THR A 321 -5.98 -31.14 -12.86
C THR A 321 -7.02 -31.95 -12.06
N ALA A 322 -7.89 -31.29 -11.31
CA ALA A 322 -8.96 -31.98 -10.58
C ALA A 322 -9.93 -32.70 -11.54
N TRP A 323 -10.24 -32.08 -12.69
CA TRP A 323 -11.08 -32.69 -13.71
C TRP A 323 -10.37 -33.85 -14.42
N GLU A 324 -9.13 -33.69 -14.87
CA GLU A 324 -8.35 -34.77 -15.51
C GLU A 324 -8.21 -36.01 -14.61
N LYS A 325 -8.07 -35.81 -13.29
CA LYS A 325 -7.99 -36.90 -12.31
C LYS A 325 -9.34 -37.52 -11.93
N ALA A 326 -10.45 -36.99 -12.46
CA ALA A 326 -11.81 -37.30 -12.01
C ALA A 326 -11.98 -37.16 -10.47
N ASP A 327 -11.21 -36.27 -9.83
CA ASP A 327 -11.26 -36.06 -8.39
C ASP A 327 -12.46 -35.18 -8.05
N ILE A 328 -13.57 -35.84 -7.73
CA ILE A 328 -14.84 -35.15 -7.48
C ILE A 328 -14.78 -34.25 -6.24
N LYS A 329 -13.97 -34.62 -5.23
CA LYS A 329 -13.84 -33.83 -4.00
C LYS A 329 -13.11 -32.53 -4.33
N ALA A 330 -11.95 -32.62 -4.97
CA ALA A 330 -11.19 -31.45 -5.39
C ALA A 330 -11.97 -30.59 -6.38
N TYR A 331 -12.62 -31.21 -7.38
CA TYR A 331 -13.40 -30.50 -8.39
C TYR A 331 -14.56 -29.69 -7.79
N SER A 332 -15.23 -30.23 -6.77
CA SER A 332 -16.33 -29.53 -6.10
C SER A 332 -15.94 -28.20 -5.46
N LEU A 333 -14.69 -28.05 -5.00
CA LEU A 333 -14.20 -26.84 -4.33
C LEU A 333 -14.13 -25.63 -5.28
N PHE A 334 -14.12 -25.87 -6.60
CA PHE A 334 -14.08 -24.83 -7.62
C PHE A 334 -15.45 -24.22 -7.92
N TYR A 335 -16.56 -24.80 -7.46
CA TYR A 335 -17.91 -24.34 -7.80
C TYR A 335 -18.58 -23.69 -6.60
N ALA A 336 -19.39 -22.66 -6.85
CA ALA A 336 -20.30 -22.11 -5.86
C ALA A 336 -21.50 -23.04 -5.64
N ASP A 337 -22.14 -22.96 -4.47
CA ASP A 337 -23.28 -23.82 -4.13
C ASP A 337 -24.46 -23.66 -5.11
N ASN A 338 -24.65 -22.43 -5.61
CA ASN A 338 -25.66 -22.08 -6.61
C ASN A 338 -25.11 -22.01 -8.05
N ALA A 339 -23.97 -22.64 -8.35
CA ALA A 339 -23.36 -22.59 -9.67
C ALA A 339 -24.26 -23.18 -10.76
N VAL A 340 -24.09 -22.72 -11.99
CA VAL A 340 -24.79 -23.23 -13.18
C VAL A 340 -23.77 -23.71 -14.22
N GLN A 341 -23.83 -24.99 -14.58
CA GLN A 341 -23.01 -25.60 -15.64
C GLN A 341 -23.92 -26.01 -16.81
N GLY A 342 -23.94 -25.19 -17.86
CA GLY A 342 -24.86 -25.37 -18.99
C GLY A 342 -26.32 -25.35 -18.52
N LYS A 343 -27.00 -26.51 -18.60
CA LYS A 343 -28.38 -26.70 -18.14
C LYS A 343 -28.47 -27.17 -16.68
N VAL A 344 -27.36 -27.62 -16.08
CA VAL A 344 -27.33 -28.18 -14.71
C VAL A 344 -27.18 -27.04 -13.70
N LYS A 345 -28.10 -26.97 -12.73
CA LYS A 345 -28.13 -25.92 -11.69
C LYS A 345 -27.87 -26.51 -10.31
N GLY A 346 -27.00 -25.84 -9.54
CA GLY A 346 -26.65 -26.19 -8.17
C GLY A 346 -25.48 -27.18 -8.08
N LEU A 347 -24.59 -26.96 -7.10
CA LEU A 347 -23.37 -27.76 -6.90
C LEU A 347 -23.66 -29.25 -6.80
N LYS A 348 -24.65 -29.64 -5.98
CA LYS A 348 -25.03 -31.06 -5.79
C LYS A 348 -25.35 -31.75 -7.11
N ASN A 349 -26.10 -31.08 -7.99
CA ASN A 349 -26.50 -31.63 -9.28
C ASN A 349 -25.32 -31.67 -10.27
N ILE A 350 -24.47 -30.64 -10.27
CA ILE A 350 -23.23 -30.62 -11.06
C ILE A 350 -22.33 -31.80 -10.68
N ILE A 351 -22.15 -32.03 -9.38
CA ILE A 351 -21.34 -33.14 -8.88
C ILE A 351 -21.93 -34.49 -9.24
N ASN A 352 -23.24 -34.70 -9.06
CA ASN A 352 -23.89 -35.95 -9.44
C ASN A 352 -23.79 -36.21 -10.95
N PHE A 353 -24.00 -35.17 -11.76
CA PHE A 353 -23.84 -35.26 -13.21
C PHE A 353 -22.42 -35.67 -13.61
N LYS A 354 -21.39 -35.03 -13.01
CA LYS A 354 -19.99 -35.37 -13.29
C LYS A 354 -19.59 -36.76 -12.80
N LYS A 355 -20.05 -37.18 -11.61
CA LYS A 355 -19.87 -38.57 -11.13
C LYS A 355 -20.41 -39.59 -12.14
N ASN A 356 -21.62 -39.37 -12.64
CA ASN A 356 -22.25 -40.28 -13.60
C ASN A 356 -21.50 -40.35 -14.93
N ILE A 357 -21.00 -39.22 -15.43
CA ILE A 357 -20.18 -39.19 -16.65
C ILE A 357 -18.85 -39.89 -16.42
N TRP A 358 -18.11 -39.53 -15.36
CA TRP A 358 -16.77 -40.05 -15.11
C TRP A 358 -16.75 -41.53 -14.72
N ALA A 359 -17.84 -42.06 -14.18
CA ALA A 359 -18.01 -43.49 -13.96
C ALA A 359 -18.05 -44.28 -15.28
N LYS A 360 -18.59 -43.68 -16.35
CA LYS A 360 -18.70 -44.31 -17.68
C LYS A 360 -17.51 -44.01 -18.58
N ARG A 361 -17.02 -42.76 -18.54
CA ARG A 361 -15.95 -42.23 -19.40
C ARG A 361 -15.04 -41.34 -18.57
N LYS A 362 -13.93 -41.90 -18.11
CA LYS A 362 -12.94 -41.15 -17.32
C LYS A 362 -12.22 -40.12 -18.21
N PRO A 363 -12.13 -38.85 -17.79
CA PRO A 363 -11.27 -37.86 -18.45
C PRO A 363 -9.84 -38.37 -18.58
N LYS A 364 -9.20 -38.04 -19.70
CA LYS A 364 -7.79 -38.34 -19.95
C LYS A 364 -6.97 -37.06 -20.02
N LYS A 365 -7.41 -36.09 -20.83
CA LYS A 365 -6.65 -34.86 -21.07
C LYS A 365 -7.57 -33.68 -21.36
N ILE A 366 -7.17 -32.51 -20.87
CA ILE A 366 -7.83 -31.24 -21.15
C ILE A 366 -6.77 -30.23 -21.60
N GLU A 367 -6.91 -29.71 -22.80
CA GLU A 367 -6.03 -28.68 -23.32
C GLU A 367 -6.79 -27.34 -23.41
N ILE A 368 -6.10 -26.27 -23.01
CA ILE A 368 -6.65 -24.92 -22.93
C ILE A 368 -5.86 -24.03 -23.88
N TYR A 369 -6.55 -23.49 -24.88
CA TYR A 369 -5.99 -22.59 -25.87
C TYR A 369 -6.67 -21.23 -25.83
N ASN A 370 -5.99 -20.19 -26.31
CA ASN A 370 -6.55 -18.84 -26.48
C ASN A 370 -7.21 -18.27 -25.22
N LEU A 371 -6.58 -18.48 -24.06
CA LEU A 371 -7.08 -18.05 -22.76
C LEU A 371 -7.15 -16.52 -22.65
N GLN A 372 -8.35 -16.00 -22.44
CA GLN A 372 -8.63 -14.60 -22.19
C GLN A 372 -9.33 -14.41 -20.85
N ILE A 373 -8.83 -13.48 -20.03
CA ILE A 373 -9.41 -13.15 -18.73
C ILE A 373 -9.77 -11.67 -18.73
N LYS A 374 -11.04 -11.37 -18.44
CA LYS A 374 -11.58 -10.01 -18.40
C LYS A 374 -12.37 -9.79 -17.11
N LEU A 375 -12.59 -8.53 -16.74
CA LEU A 375 -13.49 -8.19 -15.63
C LEU A 375 -14.94 -8.52 -16.00
N SER A 376 -15.73 -8.97 -15.04
CA SER A 376 -17.19 -9.09 -15.14
C SER A 376 -17.85 -8.34 -13.97
N LYS A 377 -19.18 -8.10 -14.01
CA LYS A 377 -19.88 -7.43 -12.90
C LYS A 377 -19.71 -8.15 -11.55
N VAL A 378 -19.67 -9.48 -11.57
CA VAL A 378 -19.63 -10.33 -10.36
C VAL A 378 -18.23 -10.82 -10.00
N GLY A 379 -17.23 -10.59 -10.86
CA GLY A 379 -15.84 -11.01 -10.64
C GLY A 379 -15.03 -10.98 -11.93
N PHE A 380 -14.76 -12.14 -12.50
CA PHE A 380 -14.01 -12.30 -13.75
C PHE A 380 -14.75 -13.18 -14.74
N LYS A 381 -14.51 -12.92 -16.03
CA LYS A 381 -14.94 -13.75 -17.15
C LYS A 381 -13.70 -14.37 -17.78
N ILE A 382 -13.64 -15.68 -17.81
CA ILE A 382 -12.58 -16.48 -18.39
C ILE A 382 -13.13 -17.14 -19.65
N ASN A 383 -12.52 -16.88 -20.80
CA ASN A 383 -12.86 -17.54 -22.05
C ASN A 383 -11.64 -18.28 -22.59
N PHE A 384 -11.85 -19.48 -23.14
CA PHE A 384 -10.80 -20.25 -23.81
C PHE A 384 -11.41 -21.26 -24.77
N VAL A 385 -10.57 -21.83 -25.64
CA VAL A 385 -10.90 -23.04 -26.40
C VAL A 385 -10.44 -24.24 -25.59
N GLN A 386 -11.34 -25.19 -25.38
CA GLN A 386 -11.10 -26.45 -24.68
C GLN A 386 -11.05 -27.57 -25.70
N ARG A 387 -9.97 -28.37 -25.67
CA ARG A 387 -9.96 -29.72 -26.24
C ARG A 387 -10.03 -30.72 -25.10
N TYR A 388 -11.04 -31.58 -25.11
CA TYR A 388 -11.23 -32.64 -24.13
C TYR A 388 -10.97 -34.00 -24.79
N GLU A 389 -10.35 -34.91 -24.06
CA GLU A 389 -10.18 -36.30 -24.44
C GLU A 389 -10.49 -37.19 -23.22
N ASP A 390 -11.17 -38.31 -23.45
CA ASP A 390 -11.43 -39.33 -22.43
C ASP A 390 -10.70 -40.65 -22.72
N MET A 391 -10.73 -41.56 -21.75
CA MET A 391 -10.02 -42.84 -21.83
C MET A 391 -10.59 -43.79 -22.90
N SER A 392 -11.76 -43.51 -23.47
CA SER A 392 -12.34 -44.30 -24.58
C SER A 392 -11.87 -43.84 -25.97
N GLY A 393 -11.07 -42.77 -26.05
CA GLY A 393 -10.63 -42.15 -27.30
C GLY A 393 -11.61 -41.13 -27.86
N TYR A 394 -12.74 -40.87 -27.18
CA TYR A 394 -13.62 -39.77 -27.54
C TYR A 394 -12.93 -38.43 -27.24
N PHE A 395 -13.10 -37.48 -28.16
CA PHE A 395 -12.65 -36.11 -27.97
C PHE A 395 -13.71 -35.09 -28.41
N ASP A 396 -13.64 -33.90 -27.81
CA ASP A 396 -14.43 -32.75 -28.23
C ASP A 396 -13.60 -31.46 -28.25
N LEU A 397 -14.03 -30.51 -29.08
CA LEU A 397 -13.47 -29.17 -29.18
C LEU A 397 -14.59 -28.15 -29.00
N GLY A 398 -14.38 -27.17 -28.13
CA GLY A 398 -15.40 -26.16 -27.86
C GLY A 398 -14.90 -24.88 -27.22
N LYS A 399 -15.70 -23.82 -27.34
CA LYS A 399 -15.49 -22.56 -26.62
C LYS A 399 -16.05 -22.69 -25.22
N LYS A 400 -15.23 -22.37 -24.23
CA LYS A 400 -15.59 -22.35 -22.83
C LYS A 400 -15.67 -20.92 -22.31
N GLU A 401 -16.73 -20.62 -21.60
CA GLU A 401 -16.95 -19.37 -20.89
C GLU A 401 -17.23 -19.67 -19.42
N ILE A 402 -16.38 -19.14 -18.52
CA ILE A 402 -16.50 -19.32 -17.07
C ILE A 402 -16.60 -17.95 -16.42
N ILE A 403 -17.66 -17.75 -15.63
CA ILE A 403 -17.80 -16.60 -14.74
C ILE A 403 -17.41 -17.04 -13.33
N VAL A 404 -16.39 -16.39 -12.79
CA VAL A 404 -15.89 -16.66 -11.43
C VAL A 404 -16.02 -15.42 -10.56
N GLU A 405 -16.22 -15.63 -9.27
CA GLU A 405 -16.16 -14.60 -8.24
C GLU A 405 -15.05 -14.91 -7.24
N PRO A 406 -14.44 -13.90 -6.59
CA PRO A 406 -13.61 -14.14 -5.42
C PRO A 406 -14.40 -14.85 -4.33
N TYR A 407 -13.77 -15.86 -3.73
CA TYR A 407 -14.32 -16.59 -2.60
C TYR A 407 -13.19 -16.96 -1.65
N LYS A 408 -13.26 -16.43 -0.42
CA LYS A 408 -12.16 -16.53 0.57
C LYS A 408 -10.83 -16.06 -0.05
N ASP A 409 -9.87 -16.97 -0.18
CA ASP A 409 -8.53 -16.77 -0.71
C ASP A 409 -8.39 -17.14 -2.21
N LYS A 410 -9.43 -17.72 -2.82
CA LYS A 410 -9.42 -18.21 -4.20
C LYS A 410 -10.63 -17.68 -4.97
N TRP A 411 -11.18 -18.53 -5.83
CA TRP A 411 -12.25 -18.23 -6.76
C TRP A 411 -13.23 -19.39 -6.79
N ARG A 412 -14.50 -19.08 -7.06
CA ARG A 412 -15.51 -20.09 -7.35
C ARG A 412 -16.24 -19.76 -8.64
N ILE A 413 -16.56 -20.80 -9.39
CA ILE A 413 -17.36 -20.79 -10.61
C ILE A 413 -18.80 -20.54 -10.23
N LEU A 414 -19.37 -19.45 -10.76
CA LEU A 414 -20.80 -19.15 -10.69
C LEU A 414 -21.53 -19.69 -11.91
N LYS A 415 -20.89 -19.58 -13.08
CA LYS A 415 -21.47 -19.99 -14.35
C LYS A 415 -20.40 -20.57 -15.25
N GLU A 416 -20.73 -21.67 -15.89
CA GLU A 416 -19.91 -22.31 -16.91
C GLU A 416 -20.81 -22.60 -18.12
N LYS A 417 -20.35 -22.17 -19.30
CA LYS A 417 -20.98 -22.48 -20.59
C LYS A 417 -19.93 -23.09 -21.50
N TRP A 418 -20.33 -24.13 -22.22
CA TRP A 418 -19.55 -24.74 -23.29
C TRP A 418 -20.38 -24.74 -24.56
N THR A 419 -19.75 -24.41 -25.68
CA THR A 419 -20.35 -24.46 -27.01
C THR A 419 -19.39 -25.19 -27.94
N ARG A 420 -19.88 -26.21 -28.66
CA ARG A 420 -19.10 -26.96 -29.64
C ARG A 420 -18.50 -26.02 -30.70
N ILE A 421 -17.26 -26.29 -31.09
CA ILE A 421 -16.67 -25.76 -32.32
C ILE A 421 -16.71 -26.93 -33.29
N ASP A 422 -17.53 -26.82 -34.33
CA ASP A 422 -17.49 -27.78 -35.42
C ASP A 422 -16.27 -27.46 -36.27
N GLU A 423 -15.48 -28.49 -36.59
CA GLU A 423 -14.44 -28.38 -37.61
C GLU A 423 -15.14 -28.09 -38.93
N LYS A 424 -14.76 -26.99 -39.58
CA LYS A 424 -15.22 -26.68 -40.93
C LYS A 424 -14.42 -27.48 -41.94
#